data_AF-A0A1I3XLP7-F1
#
_entry.id   AF-A0A1I3XLP7-F1
#
_cell.length_a   1.000
_cell.length_b   1.000
_cell.length_c   1.000
_cell.angle_alpha   90.00
_cell.angle_beta   90.00
_cell.angle_gamma   90.00
#
_symmetry.space_group_name_H-M   'P 1'
#
loop_
_entity.id
_entity.type
_entity.pdbx_description
1 polymer ?
#
loop_
_entity_poly.entity_id
_entity_poly.type
_entity_poly.pdbx_seq_one_letter_code
_entity_poly.pdbx_strand_id
1 'polypeptide(L)'
;MTGNERSRFLVILSAEPEQVPLASERIARQLSRKFGGATVMGGHDNAWLTGYWAEDGHAFKGEYEGNVHKESVFAVMLMVMPDEEARAYAEIQKAVRQAASDFGLNSRHIHVEVSAVRSRHFDLQGVTPD
;
A
#
# COMPACT_ATOMS: atom_id res chain seq x y z
N MET A 1 -22.46 16.13 -5.14
CA MET A 1 -21.06 15.86 -4.78
C MET A 1 -20.30 15.54 -6.05
N THR A 2 -19.24 16.28 -6.36
CA THR A 2 -18.49 16.13 -7.62
C THR A 2 -17.70 14.81 -7.59
N GLY A 3 -17.96 13.89 -8.52
CA GLY A 3 -17.49 12.49 -8.55
C GLY A 3 -15.98 12.25 -8.71
N ASN A 4 -15.15 13.21 -8.30
CA ASN A 4 -13.70 13.16 -8.41
C ASN A 4 -13.01 12.98 -7.05
N GLU A 5 -13.76 12.99 -5.94
CA GLU A 5 -13.21 12.70 -4.61
C GLU A 5 -12.93 11.20 -4.46
N ARG A 6 -11.81 10.89 -3.82
CA ARG A 6 -11.36 9.52 -3.55
C ARG A 6 -10.78 9.44 -2.14
N SER A 7 -10.94 8.28 -1.51
CA SER A 7 -10.13 7.90 -0.35
C SER A 7 -8.90 7.17 -0.89
N ARG A 8 -7.71 7.71 -0.60
CA ARG A 8 -6.44 7.09 -0.95
C ARG A 8 -5.84 6.42 0.27
N PHE A 9 -5.63 5.12 0.14
CA PHE A 9 -4.86 4.30 1.06
C PHE A 9 -3.40 4.21 0.60
N LEU A 10 -2.47 4.40 1.53
CA LEU A 10 -1.07 4.02 1.38
C LEU A 10 -0.75 2.95 2.43
N VAL A 11 -0.54 1.72 1.98
CA VAL A 11 -0.24 0.57 2.86
C VAL A 11 1.24 0.28 2.76
N ILE A 12 1.99 0.39 3.86
CA ILE A 12 3.44 0.16 3.91
C ILE A 12 3.69 -1.12 4.70
N LEU A 13 4.48 -2.03 4.13
CA LEU A 13 4.80 -3.32 4.70
C LEU A 13 6.30 -3.58 4.66
N SER A 14 6.82 -4.18 5.73
CA SER A 14 8.16 -4.74 5.77
C SER A 14 8.15 -6.19 5.27
N ALA A 15 9.18 -6.54 4.50
CA ALA A 15 9.38 -7.89 3.99
C ALA A 15 10.84 -8.09 3.62
N GLU A 16 11.29 -9.35 3.61
CA GLU A 16 12.60 -9.66 3.06
C GLU A 16 12.62 -9.34 1.55
N PRO A 17 13.75 -8.83 1.00
CA PRO A 17 13.82 -8.39 -0.40
C PRO A 17 13.29 -9.42 -1.41
N GLU A 18 13.56 -10.70 -1.20
CA GLU A 18 13.11 -11.80 -2.05
C GLU A 18 11.59 -12.03 -2.02
N GLN A 19 10.90 -11.63 -0.95
CA GLN A 19 9.46 -11.81 -0.78
C GLN A 19 8.66 -10.69 -1.46
N VAL A 20 9.25 -9.49 -1.56
CA VAL A 20 8.54 -8.27 -1.97
C VAL A 20 7.88 -8.40 -3.35
N PRO A 21 8.53 -8.90 -4.43
CA PRO A 21 7.89 -8.98 -5.74
C PRO A 21 6.59 -9.76 -5.71
N LEU A 22 6.61 -10.95 -5.11
CA LEU A 22 5.47 -11.87 -5.08
C LEU A 22 4.38 -11.36 -4.16
N ALA A 23 4.74 -10.84 -2.98
CA ALA A 23 3.78 -10.32 -2.01
C ALA A 23 3.07 -9.06 -2.52
N SER A 24 3.83 -8.10 -3.07
CA SER A 24 3.29 -6.86 -3.61
C SER A 24 2.38 -7.10 -4.82
N GLU A 25 2.80 -7.95 -5.76
CA GLU A 25 1.97 -8.34 -6.90
C GLU A 25 0.68 -9.02 -6.44
N ARG A 26 0.75 -9.95 -5.49
CA ARG A 26 -0.41 -10.68 -4.98
C ARG A 26 -1.45 -9.72 -4.40
N ILE A 27 -1.02 -8.80 -3.55
CA ILE A 27 -1.88 -7.79 -2.93
C ILE A 27 -2.48 -6.87 -4.01
N ALA A 28 -1.64 -6.31 -4.89
CA ALA A 28 -2.09 -5.39 -5.91
C ALA A 28 -3.09 -6.02 -6.88
N ARG A 29 -2.87 -7.26 -7.33
CA ARG A 29 -3.82 -7.98 -8.18
C ARG A 29 -5.15 -8.24 -7.48
N GLN A 30 -5.13 -8.62 -6.20
CA GLN A 30 -6.35 -8.86 -5.44
C GLN A 30 -7.18 -7.59 -5.27
N LEU A 31 -6.54 -6.47 -4.92
CA LEU A 31 -7.22 -5.18 -4.73
C LEU A 31 -7.70 -4.62 -6.07
N SER A 32 -6.89 -4.70 -7.13
CA SER A 32 -7.26 -4.21 -8.47
C SER A 32 -8.52 -4.88 -9.02
N ARG A 33 -8.69 -6.19 -8.78
CA ARG A 33 -9.92 -6.92 -9.17
C ARG A 33 -11.19 -6.39 -8.49
N LYS A 34 -11.07 -5.76 -7.32
CA LYS A 34 -12.20 -5.27 -6.52
C LYS A 34 -12.48 -3.79 -6.72
N PHE A 35 -11.45 -3.00 -7.01
CA PHE A 35 -11.51 -1.53 -6.94
C PHE A 35 -10.97 -0.83 -8.20
N GLY A 36 -10.64 -1.57 -9.25
CA GLY A 36 -10.28 -1.00 -10.56
C GLY A 36 -8.79 -0.62 -10.70
N GLY A 37 -8.00 -0.70 -9.64
CA GLY A 37 -6.55 -0.57 -9.75
C GLY A 37 -5.85 -0.36 -8.41
N ALA A 38 -4.65 -0.89 -8.28
CA ALA A 38 -3.72 -0.62 -7.20
C ALA A 38 -2.31 -0.41 -7.79
N THR A 39 -1.51 0.43 -7.15
CA THR A 39 -0.15 0.73 -7.58
C THR A 39 0.83 0.22 -6.54
N VAL A 40 1.87 -0.48 -6.99
CA VAL A 40 2.98 -0.91 -6.13
C VAL A 40 4.12 0.09 -6.24
N MET A 41 4.69 0.46 -5.10
CA MET A 41 5.90 1.27 -4.97
C MET A 41 6.96 0.47 -4.23
N GLY A 42 8.14 0.30 -4.85
CA GLY A 42 9.14 -0.70 -4.43
C GLY A 42 8.71 -2.11 -4.88
N GLY A 43 9.45 -2.69 -5.82
CA GLY A 43 9.14 -3.96 -6.48
C GLY A 43 10.29 -4.38 -7.40
N HIS A 44 10.18 -5.54 -8.07
CA HIS A 44 11.29 -6.21 -8.79
C HIS A 44 12.19 -5.29 -9.65
N ASP A 45 11.63 -4.22 -10.24
CA ASP A 45 12.34 -3.31 -11.15
C ASP A 45 12.59 -1.90 -10.57
N ASN A 46 12.22 -1.64 -9.31
CA ASN A 46 12.39 -0.36 -8.61
C ASN A 46 13.17 -0.54 -7.32
N ALA A 47 14.07 0.41 -7.00
CA ALA A 47 14.82 0.39 -5.74
C ALA A 47 13.87 0.21 -4.54
N TRP A 48 14.16 -0.79 -3.70
CA TRP A 48 13.39 -1.08 -2.49
C TRP A 48 13.29 0.17 -1.62
N LEU A 49 12.11 0.45 -1.11
CA LEU A 49 11.96 1.46 -0.08
C LEU A 49 12.67 0.93 1.19
N THR A 50 13.27 1.82 1.96
CA THR A 50 13.88 1.47 3.25
C THR A 50 13.06 2.11 4.36
N GLY A 51 12.54 1.29 5.27
CA GLY A 51 11.89 1.75 6.49
C GLY A 51 12.87 1.86 7.65
N TYR A 52 12.66 2.83 8.51
CA TYR A 52 13.33 2.97 9.80
C TYR A 52 12.25 3.04 10.89
N TRP A 53 12.20 2.05 11.76
CA TRP A 53 11.10 1.88 12.72
C TRP A 53 11.64 1.69 14.13
N ALA A 54 11.16 2.49 15.09
CA ALA A 54 11.40 2.19 16.50
C ALA A 54 10.57 0.97 16.93
N GLU A 55 11.09 0.13 17.84
CA GLU A 55 10.36 -1.04 18.38
C GLU A 55 8.99 -0.67 18.98
N ASP A 56 8.93 0.49 19.62
CA ASP A 56 7.75 1.10 20.20
C ASP A 56 7.04 2.08 19.25
N GLY A 57 7.39 2.09 17.95
CA GLY A 57 6.84 2.96 16.91
C GLY A 57 5.32 2.82 16.68
N HIS A 58 4.72 1.76 17.20
CA HIS A 58 3.27 1.55 17.20
C HIS A 58 2.54 2.33 18.32
N ALA A 59 3.27 2.88 19.30
CA ALA A 59 2.71 3.65 20.40
C ALA A 59 2.52 5.12 20.02
N PHE A 60 1.41 5.74 20.43
CA PHE A 60 1.15 7.15 20.19
C PHE A 60 1.79 8.01 21.30
N LYS A 61 3.05 8.43 21.13
CA LYS A 61 3.79 9.21 22.12
C LYS A 61 4.75 10.24 21.52
N GLY A 62 5.28 11.13 22.38
CA GLY A 62 6.13 12.24 21.97
C GLY A 62 7.56 11.84 21.57
N GLU A 63 8.16 10.90 22.29
CA GLU A 63 9.49 10.35 21.98
C GLU A 63 9.51 8.82 22.11
N TYR A 64 10.27 8.19 21.22
CA TYR A 64 10.42 6.74 21.15
C TYR A 64 11.74 6.33 21.79
N GLU A 65 11.70 5.25 22.58
CA GLU A 65 12.81 4.86 23.48
C GLU A 65 13.40 3.49 23.11
N GLY A 66 12.86 2.85 22.06
CA GLY A 66 13.36 1.58 21.54
C GLY A 66 14.46 1.72 20.48
N ASN A 67 15.11 0.60 20.16
CA ASN A 67 16.05 0.55 19.03
C ASN A 67 15.32 0.87 17.73
N VAL A 68 16.01 1.59 16.83
CA VAL A 68 15.52 1.84 15.47
C VAL A 68 16.03 0.72 14.56
N HIS A 69 15.10 -0.04 14.01
CA HIS A 69 15.34 -1.11 13.06
C HIS A 69 15.28 -0.57 11.64
N LYS A 70 16.19 -1.06 10.79
CA LYS A 70 16.20 -0.78 9.35
C LYS A 70 15.67 -2.00 8.62
N GLU A 71 14.64 -1.81 7.80
CA GLU A 71 13.95 -2.90 7.10
C GLU A 71 13.72 -2.57 5.62
N SER A 72 13.73 -3.59 4.78
CA SER A 72 13.22 -3.48 3.41
C SER A 72 11.71 -3.35 3.44
N VAL A 73 11.17 -2.37 2.73
CA VAL A 73 9.74 -2.11 2.68
C VAL A 73 9.23 -1.95 1.24
N PHE A 74 7.94 -2.18 1.07
CA PHE A 74 7.20 -1.82 -0.13
C PHE A 74 5.89 -1.16 0.27
N ALA A 75 5.30 -0.44 -0.68
CA ALA A 75 4.02 0.19 -0.46
C ALA A 75 3.01 -0.16 -1.56
N VAL A 76 1.75 -0.33 -1.16
CA VAL A 76 0.62 -0.50 -2.07
C VAL A 76 -0.30 0.70 -1.90
N MET A 77 -0.49 1.44 -2.98
CA MET A 77 -1.43 2.55 -3.05
C MET A 77 -2.74 2.07 -3.68
N LEU A 78 -3.85 2.39 -3.03
CA LEU A 78 -5.20 2.09 -3.50
C LEU A 78 -6.05 3.35 -3.42
N MET A 79 -6.80 3.67 -4.48
CA MET A 79 -7.77 4.76 -4.48
C MET A 79 -9.17 4.18 -4.68
N VAL A 80 -10.10 4.53 -3.79
CA VAL A 80 -11.49 4.07 -3.85
C VAL A 80 -12.46 5.24 -3.77
N MET A 81 -13.73 4.99 -4.10
CA MET A 81 -14.78 5.96 -3.81
C MET A 81 -14.94 6.12 -2.29
N PRO A 82 -15.27 7.32 -1.77
CA PRO A 82 -15.39 7.54 -0.32
C PRO A 82 -16.37 6.60 0.39
N ASP A 83 -17.45 6.19 -0.27
CA ASP A 83 -18.44 5.24 0.26
C ASP A 83 -17.93 3.79 0.32
N GLU A 84 -16.85 3.47 -0.39
CA GLU A 84 -16.19 2.17 -0.34
C GLU A 84 -15.04 2.09 0.68
N GLU A 85 -14.68 3.18 1.37
CA GLU A 85 -13.49 3.25 2.24
C GLU A 85 -13.43 2.12 3.28
N ALA A 86 -14.52 1.91 4.02
CA ALA A 86 -14.57 0.87 5.06
C ALA A 86 -14.42 -0.55 4.47
N ARG A 87 -15.06 -0.81 3.33
CA ARG A 87 -14.94 -2.09 2.61
C ARG A 87 -13.52 -2.27 2.07
N ALA A 88 -12.91 -1.20 1.54
CA ALA A 88 -11.55 -1.21 1.02
C ALA A 88 -10.55 -1.53 2.13
N TYR A 89 -10.69 -0.93 3.31
CA TYR A 89 -9.82 -1.22 4.45
C TYR A 89 -9.93 -2.70 4.88
N ALA A 90 -11.12 -3.27 4.95
CA ALA A 90 -11.31 -4.69 5.26
C ALA A 90 -10.66 -5.62 4.21
N GLU A 91 -10.76 -5.26 2.93
CA GLU A 91 -10.13 -6.03 1.85
C GLU A 91 -8.61 -5.89 1.81
N ILE A 92 -8.06 -4.72 2.18
CA ILE A 92 -6.62 -4.52 2.41
C ILE A 92 -6.16 -5.46 3.52
N GLN A 93 -6.82 -5.46 4.68
CA GLN A 93 -6.45 -6.35 5.79
C GLN A 93 -6.46 -7.82 5.36
N LYS A 94 -7.49 -8.24 4.61
CA LYS A 94 -7.57 -9.61 4.08
C LYS A 94 -6.43 -9.93 3.12
N ALA A 95 -6.15 -9.06 2.16
CA ALA A 95 -5.09 -9.26 1.17
C ALA A 95 -3.72 -9.34 1.83
N VAL A 96 -3.44 -8.45 2.79
CA VAL A 96 -2.17 -8.42 3.53
C VAL A 96 -1.99 -9.66 4.39
N ARG A 97 -3.02 -10.08 5.14
CA ARG A 97 -2.95 -11.32 5.94
C ARG A 97 -2.70 -12.55 5.07
N GLN A 98 -3.35 -12.61 3.91
CA GLN A 98 -3.12 -13.71 2.98
C GLN A 98 -1.68 -13.70 2.46
N ALA A 99 -1.16 -12.55 2.03
CA ALA A 99 0.22 -12.44 1.57
C ALA A 99 1.23 -12.77 2.69
N ALA A 100 0.96 -12.34 3.93
CA ALA A 100 1.77 -12.69 5.09
C ALA A 100 1.82 -14.20 5.32
N SER A 101 0.68 -14.88 5.19
CA SER A 101 0.60 -16.34 5.29
C SER A 101 1.27 -17.07 4.12
N ASP A 102 1.11 -16.56 2.89
CA ASP A 102 1.60 -17.22 1.67
C ASP A 102 3.12 -17.10 1.53
N PHE A 103 3.70 -15.99 1.98
CA PHE A 103 5.12 -15.65 1.74
C PHE A 103 5.96 -15.53 2.99
N GLY A 104 5.38 -15.65 4.19
CA GLY A 104 6.12 -15.55 5.46
C GLY A 104 6.61 -14.14 5.76
N LEU A 105 5.77 -13.12 5.51
CA LEU A 105 6.13 -11.73 5.80
C LEU A 105 6.29 -11.54 7.32
N ASN A 106 7.41 -10.97 7.75
CA ASN A 106 7.77 -10.77 9.16
C ASN A 106 7.14 -9.51 9.81
N SER A 107 6.20 -8.85 9.12
CA SER A 107 5.53 -7.65 9.62
C SER A 107 4.46 -7.94 10.67
N ARG A 108 4.70 -7.52 11.92
CA ARG A 108 3.69 -7.55 13.01
C ARG A 108 2.71 -6.37 12.95
N HIS A 109 3.19 -5.20 12.55
CA HIS A 109 2.43 -3.97 12.45
C HIS A 109 2.45 -3.47 11.01
N ILE A 110 1.30 -3.11 10.47
CA ILE A 110 1.15 -2.61 9.10
C ILE A 110 0.76 -1.15 9.18
N HIS A 111 1.57 -0.27 8.61
CA HIS A 111 1.26 1.16 8.55
C HIS A 111 0.30 1.42 7.40
N VAL A 112 -0.82 2.07 7.70
CA VAL A 112 -1.83 2.43 6.71
C VAL A 112 -2.20 3.88 6.87
N GLU A 113 -1.92 4.69 5.85
CA GLU A 113 -2.37 6.07 5.79
C GLU A 113 -3.63 6.17 4.95
N VAL A 114 -4.56 7.01 5.39
CA VAL A 114 -5.79 7.31 4.65
C VAL A 114 -5.85 8.82 4.43
N SER A 115 -6.07 9.23 3.19
CA SER A 115 -6.15 10.65 2.81
C SER A 115 -7.30 10.90 1.83
N ALA A 116 -8.03 11.98 2.04
CA ALA A 116 -9.00 12.46 1.06
C ALA A 116 -8.27 13.19 -0.08
N VAL A 117 -8.48 12.74 -1.31
CA VAL A 117 -7.82 13.29 -2.50
C VAL A 117 -8.83 13.54 -3.61
N ARG A 118 -8.41 14.29 -4.64
CA ARG A 118 -9.20 14.48 -5.87
C ARG A 118 -8.44 13.91 -7.06
N SER A 119 -9.08 13.06 -7.84
CA SER A 119 -8.53 12.45 -9.05
C SER A 119 -9.08 13.12 -10.31
N ARG A 120 -8.28 13.19 -11.37
CA ARG A 120 -8.72 13.55 -12.73
C ARG A 120 -8.15 12.52 -13.70
N HIS A 121 -8.96 12.13 -14.67
CA HIS A 121 -8.53 11.26 -15.77
C HIS A 121 -8.67 12.02 -17.08
N PHE A 122 -7.79 11.73 -18.03
CA PHE A 122 -7.90 12.13 -19.42
C PHE A 122 -7.62 10.90 -20.28
N ASP A 123 -8.24 10.85 -21.46
CA ASP A 123 -8.03 9.78 -22.43
C ASP A 123 -7.09 10.28 -23.54
N LEU A 124 -6.21 9.42 -24.01
CA LEU A 124 -5.31 9.68 -25.14
C LEU A 124 -5.83 9.09 -26.47
N GLN A 125 -7.03 8.50 -26.47
CA GLN A 125 -7.68 8.05 -27.70
C GLN A 125 -7.76 9.20 -28.72
N GLY A 126 -6.99 9.07 -29.81
CA GLY A 126 -6.91 10.06 -30.90
C GLY A 126 -5.62 10.87 -30.96
N VAL A 127 -4.66 10.68 -30.05
CA VAL A 127 -3.33 11.29 -30.18
C VAL A 127 -2.49 10.48 -31.18
N THR A 128 -2.41 10.95 -32.42
CA THR A 128 -1.40 10.47 -33.37
C THR A 128 -0.02 10.99 -32.94
N PRO A 129 1.02 10.15 -32.87
CA PRO A 129 2.39 10.63 -32.75
C PRO A 129 2.74 11.47 -33.99
N ASP A 130 3.35 12.64 -33.79
CA ASP A 130 3.97 13.41 -34.86
C ASP A 130 5.18 12.66 -35.47
#